data_AF-A0A847ZTC3-F1
#
_entry.id   AF-A0A847ZTC3-F1
#
_cell.length_a   1.000
_cell.length_b   1.000
_cell.length_c   1.000
_cell.angle_alpha   90.00
_cell.angle_beta   90.00
_cell.angle_gamma   90.00
#
_symmetry.space_group_name_H-M   'P 1'
#
loop_
_entity.id
_entity.type
_entity.pdbx_description
1 polymer ?
#
loop_
_entity_poly.entity_id
_entity_poly.type
_entity_poly.pdbx_seq_one_letter_code
_entity_poly.pdbx_strand_id
1 'polypeptide(L)'
;MPNPPASERADGVVAENASSFAYVAAAAETFADLRAFCERRPGVCQTAGHIAGTMEAKAKYSAKLIYEWANEAGGADAYATSMPPDLAEADPIATGTTGGSKGQMISQSTLKLEDLIPEWKAPANRPSPSKKG
;
A
#
# COMPACT_ATOMS: atom_id res chain seq x y z
N MET A 1 -32.42 12.38 14.34
CA MET A 1 -31.10 11.72 14.21
C MET A 1 -30.06 12.80 14.00
N PRO A 2 -28.86 12.71 14.63
CA PRO A 2 -27.80 13.67 14.43
C PRO A 2 -27.36 13.67 12.95
N ASN A 3 -27.17 14.85 12.39
CA ASN A 3 -26.74 15.04 11.00
C ASN A 3 -25.25 14.64 10.88
N PRO A 4 -24.82 13.92 9.83
CA PRO A 4 -23.40 13.72 9.59
C PRO A 4 -22.75 15.06 9.20
N PRO A 5 -21.50 15.33 9.62
CA PRO A 5 -20.76 16.48 9.11
C PRO A 5 -20.64 16.36 7.60
N ALA A 6 -20.76 17.49 6.90
CA ALA A 6 -20.64 17.55 5.45
C ALA A 6 -19.34 16.86 5.02
N SER A 7 -19.46 15.92 4.09
CA SER A 7 -18.34 15.25 3.47
C SER A 7 -17.47 16.27 2.72
N GLU A 8 -16.38 16.68 3.36
CA GLU A 8 -15.26 17.28 2.64
C GLU A 8 -14.72 16.23 1.67
N ARG A 9 -14.51 16.67 0.43
CA ARG A 9 -14.13 15.84 -0.70
C ARG A 9 -12.80 15.14 -0.40
N ALA A 10 -12.78 13.83 -0.63
CA ALA A 10 -11.55 13.07 -0.75
C ALA A 10 -10.88 13.38 -2.10
N ASP A 11 -10.36 14.59 -2.26
CA ASP A 11 -9.43 14.90 -3.34
C ASP A 11 -8.03 14.53 -2.84
N GLY A 12 -7.64 13.27 -3.10
CA GLY A 12 -6.30 12.73 -2.86
C GLY A 12 -5.25 13.31 -3.81
N VAL A 13 -5.26 14.62 -4.01
CA VAL A 13 -4.23 15.36 -4.75
C VAL A 13 -3.35 16.02 -3.70
N VAL A 14 -2.12 15.52 -3.54
CA VAL A 14 -1.09 16.25 -2.80
C VAL A 14 -0.97 17.59 -3.49
N ALA A 15 -1.44 18.66 -2.84
CA ALA A 15 -1.40 19.99 -3.41
C ALA A 15 0.05 20.31 -3.79
N GLU A 16 0.26 20.75 -5.03
CA GLU A 16 1.58 21.04 -5.62
C GLU A 16 2.40 22.05 -4.78
N ASN A 17 1.75 22.78 -3.86
CA ASN A 17 2.34 23.68 -2.89
C ASN A 17 1.96 23.36 -1.42
N ALA A 18 1.91 22.08 -1.05
CA ALA A 18 1.76 21.72 0.36
C ALA A 18 3.01 22.19 1.14
N SER A 19 2.80 23.03 2.15
CA SER A 19 3.88 23.47 3.03
C SER A 19 4.41 22.29 3.86
N SER A 20 5.66 22.35 4.33
CA SER A 20 6.23 21.32 5.22
C SER A 20 5.33 21.03 6.43
N PHE A 21 4.64 22.05 6.92
CA PHE A 21 3.67 21.93 8.00
C PHE A 21 2.47 21.05 7.63
N ALA A 22 1.95 21.15 6.39
CA ALA A 22 0.85 20.31 5.93
C ALA A 22 1.24 18.82 5.92
N TYR A 23 2.47 18.49 5.54
CA TYR A 23 2.98 17.12 5.62
C TYR A 23 3.08 16.62 7.05
N VAL A 24 3.57 17.46 7.98
CA VAL A 24 3.65 17.11 9.40
C VAL A 24 2.25 16.91 9.99
N ALA A 25 1.29 17.76 9.63
CA ALA A 25 -0.10 17.63 10.08
C ALA A 25 -0.74 16.33 9.55
N ALA A 26 -0.62 16.04 8.25
CA ALA A 26 -1.13 14.80 7.67
C ALA A 26 -0.47 13.56 8.26
N ALA A 27 0.84 13.61 8.53
CA ALA A 27 1.54 12.56 9.23
C ALA A 27 0.98 12.37 10.65
N ALA A 28 0.76 13.47 11.39
CA ALA A 28 0.21 13.38 12.75
C ALA A 28 -1.20 12.78 12.76
N GLU A 29 -2.06 13.15 11.82
CA GLU A 29 -3.41 12.59 11.69
C GLU A 29 -3.38 11.09 11.34
N THR A 30 -2.53 10.68 10.41
CA THR A 30 -2.35 9.25 10.09
C THR A 30 -1.83 8.45 11.28
N PHE A 31 -0.90 9.01 12.08
CA PHE A 31 -0.48 8.36 13.33
C PHE A 31 -1.61 8.27 14.35
N ALA A 32 -2.48 9.28 14.43
CA ALA A 32 -3.65 9.23 15.30
C ALA A 32 -4.64 8.13 14.88
N ASP A 33 -4.87 7.96 13.58
CA ASP A 33 -5.72 6.89 13.03
C ASP A 33 -5.13 5.51 13.29
N LEU A 34 -3.82 5.34 13.04
CA LEU A 34 -3.11 4.10 13.33
C LEU A 34 -3.19 3.75 14.81
N ARG A 35 -3.01 4.73 15.70
CA ARG A 35 -3.15 4.53 17.13
C ARG A 35 -4.55 4.04 17.50
N ALA A 36 -5.59 4.74 17.04
CA ALA A 36 -6.97 4.37 17.31
C ALA A 36 -7.36 2.99 16.73
N PHE A 37 -6.70 2.56 15.66
CA PHE A 37 -6.83 1.22 15.12
C PHE A 37 -6.11 0.18 15.99
N CYS A 38 -4.87 0.46 16.40
CA CYS A 38 -4.08 -0.43 17.25
C CYS A 38 -4.73 -0.68 18.62
N GLU A 39 -5.34 0.35 19.22
CA GLU A 39 -6.10 0.21 20.47
C GLU A 39 -7.25 -0.80 20.33
N ARG A 40 -7.89 -0.86 19.15
CA ARG A 40 -8.98 -1.80 18.85
C ARG A 40 -8.48 -3.18 18.41
N ARG A 41 -7.30 -3.26 17.80
CA ARG A 41 -6.73 -4.48 17.20
C ARG A 41 -5.23 -4.62 17.54
N PRO A 42 -4.88 -4.93 18.80
CA PRO A 42 -3.47 -4.92 19.24
C PRO A 42 -2.60 -5.97 18.53
N GLY A 43 -3.15 -7.13 18.17
CA GLY A 43 -2.41 -8.19 17.48
C GLY A 43 -1.90 -7.77 16.09
N VAL A 44 -2.68 -6.99 15.34
CA VAL A 44 -2.29 -6.52 14.00
C VAL A 44 -1.08 -5.59 14.09
N CYS A 45 -1.04 -4.71 15.08
CA CYS A 45 0.07 -3.76 15.24
C CYS A 45 1.34 -4.43 15.75
N GLN A 46 1.25 -5.50 16.55
CA GLN A 46 2.43 -6.33 16.86
C GLN A 46 3.01 -6.98 15.61
N THR A 47 2.17 -7.61 14.78
CA THR A 47 2.63 -8.23 13.53
C THR A 47 3.18 -7.18 12.56
N ALA A 48 2.50 -6.04 12.43
CA ALA A 48 2.96 -4.93 11.60
C ALA A 48 4.33 -4.42 12.07
N GLY A 49 4.58 -4.31 13.38
CA GLY A 49 5.88 -3.94 13.93
C GLY A 49 6.98 -4.95 13.57
N HIS A 50 6.68 -6.25 13.59
CA HIS A 50 7.64 -7.27 13.17
C HIS A 50 7.99 -7.17 11.69
N ILE A 51 6.98 -6.97 10.83
CA ILE A 51 7.17 -6.77 9.39
C ILE A 51 7.94 -5.49 9.11
N ALA A 52 7.64 -4.39 9.84
CA ALA A 52 8.30 -3.11 9.69
C ALA A 52 9.82 -3.22 9.90
N GLY A 53 10.27 -4.02 10.88
CA GLY A 53 11.70 -4.28 11.09
C GLY A 53 12.38 -4.95 9.89
N THR A 54 11.71 -5.90 9.24
CA THR A 54 12.26 -6.53 8.01
C THR A 54 12.27 -5.57 6.82
N MET A 55 11.28 -4.66 6.74
CA MET A 55 11.23 -3.63 5.72
C MET A 55 12.32 -2.58 5.90
N GLU A 56 12.72 -2.27 7.13
CA GLU A 56 13.81 -1.32 7.40
C GLU A 56 15.12 -1.76 6.75
N ALA A 57 15.50 -3.03 6.91
CA ALA A 57 16.71 -3.57 6.27
C ALA A 57 16.65 -3.44 4.74
N LYS A 58 15.49 -3.74 4.14
CA LYS A 58 15.27 -3.59 2.70
C LYS A 58 15.31 -2.13 2.25
N ALA A 59 14.72 -1.22 3.03
CA ALA A 59 14.70 0.20 2.74
C ALA A 59 16.11 0.83 2.80
N LYS A 60 16.94 0.42 3.77
CA LYS A 60 18.34 0.84 3.84
C LYS A 60 19.12 0.37 2.62
N TYR A 61 18.93 -0.88 2.22
CA TYR A 61 19.59 -1.44 1.05
C TYR A 61 19.13 -0.78 -0.26
N SER A 62 17.84 -0.55 -0.44
CA SER A 62 17.32 0.13 -1.64
C SER A 62 17.76 1.59 -1.71
N ALA A 63 17.81 2.30 -0.59
CA ALA A 63 18.33 3.66 -0.54
C ALA A 63 19.82 3.70 -0.95
N LYS A 64 20.61 2.72 -0.50
CA LYS A 64 22.02 2.59 -0.92
C LYS A 64 22.15 2.38 -2.42
N LEU A 65 21.35 1.48 -3.01
CA LEU A 65 21.36 1.24 -4.46
C LEU A 65 21.01 2.49 -5.26
N ILE A 66 19.98 3.24 -4.84
CA ILE A 66 19.58 4.49 -5.52
C ILE A 66 20.68 5.54 -5.41
N TYR A 67 21.34 5.63 -4.25
CA TYR A 67 22.47 6.54 -4.06
C TYR A 67 23.66 6.17 -4.96
N GLU A 68 24.03 4.89 -5.01
CA GLU A 68 25.10 4.38 -5.88
C GLU A 68 24.79 4.67 -7.35
N TRP A 69 23.58 4.34 -7.82
CA TRP A 69 23.14 4.65 -9.19
C TRP A 69 23.21 6.15 -9.49
N ALA A 70 22.70 7.00 -8.60
CA ALA A 70 22.69 8.45 -8.80
C ALA A 70 24.10 9.04 -8.81
N ASN A 71 25.03 8.46 -8.04
CA ASN A 71 26.41 8.90 -7.95
C ASN A 71 27.28 8.36 -9.11
N GLU A 72 26.96 7.17 -9.64
CA GLU A 72 27.62 6.56 -10.80
C GLU A 72 27.14 7.13 -12.14
N ALA A 73 25.91 7.66 -12.23
CA ALA A 73 25.37 8.29 -13.44
C ALA A 73 26.17 9.54 -13.92
N GLY A 74 27.13 10.04 -13.13
CA GLY A 74 28.08 11.07 -13.53
C GLY A 74 29.34 10.55 -14.25
N GLY A 75 29.57 9.22 -14.26
CA GLY A 75 30.66 8.56 -14.97
C GLY A 75 30.10 7.75 -16.13
N ALA A 76 30.56 8.04 -17.35
CA ALA A 76 30.27 7.19 -18.50
C ALA A 76 30.68 5.74 -18.20
N ASP A 77 29.87 4.80 -18.68
CA ASP A 77 30.14 3.35 -18.77
C ASP A 77 29.86 2.52 -17.50
N ALA A 78 28.58 2.25 -17.20
CA ALA A 78 28.20 1.16 -16.29
C ALA A 78 26.89 0.47 -16.69
N TYR A 79 26.76 0.11 -17.97
CA TYR A 79 25.75 -0.85 -18.44
C TYR A 79 26.37 -2.26 -18.53
N ALA A 80 27.09 -2.70 -17.49
CA ALA A 80 27.52 -4.10 -17.36
C ALA A 80 27.99 -4.41 -15.93
N THR A 81 27.29 -5.35 -15.28
CA THR A 81 27.91 -6.36 -14.42
C THR A 81 28.52 -5.88 -13.09
N SER A 82 27.73 -5.92 -12.02
CA SER A 82 28.05 -6.78 -10.87
C SER A 82 26.86 -6.84 -9.90
N MET A 83 26.06 -7.91 -10.01
CA MET A 83 25.34 -8.38 -8.83
C MET A 83 26.39 -8.76 -7.77
N PRO A 84 26.22 -8.34 -6.50
CA PRO A 84 27.04 -8.86 -5.41
C PRO A 84 26.97 -10.40 -5.40
N PRO A 85 28.10 -11.12 -5.27
CA PRO A 85 28.10 -12.59 -5.24
C PRO A 85 27.26 -13.17 -4.09
N ASP A 86 26.98 -12.37 -3.06
CA ASP A 86 26.17 -12.72 -1.90
C ASP A 86 24.65 -12.80 -2.20
N LEU A 87 24.20 -12.29 -3.36
CA LEU A 87 22.80 -12.42 -3.81
C LEU A 87 22.60 -13.55 -4.84
N ALA A 88 23.68 -14.13 -5.35
CA ALA A 88 23.62 -15.30 -6.24
C ALA A 88 23.39 -16.60 -5.46
N GLU A 89 23.76 -16.63 -4.18
CA GLU A 89 23.59 -17.74 -3.24
C GLU A 89 22.45 -17.47 -2.23
N ALA A 90 21.50 -16.58 -2.55
CA ALA A 90 20.30 -16.43 -1.75
C ALA A 90 19.29 -17.51 -2.17
N ASP A 91 19.13 -18.53 -1.32
CA ASP A 91 18.07 -19.55 -1.42
C ASP A 91 16.74 -18.82 -1.71
N PRO A 92 16.00 -19.17 -2.78
CA PRO A 92 14.83 -18.41 -3.19
C PRO A 92 13.84 -18.30 -2.04
N ILE A 93 13.73 -17.11 -1.44
CA ILE A 93 12.66 -16.80 -0.49
C ILE A 93 11.37 -17.03 -1.26
N ALA A 94 10.60 -18.02 -0.81
CA ALA A 94 9.25 -18.32 -1.28
C ALA A 94 8.32 -17.14 -0.97
N THR A 95 8.50 -16.06 -1.73
CA THR A 95 7.55 -14.98 -1.87
C THR A 95 6.39 -15.64 -2.61
N GLY A 96 5.21 -15.70 -1.98
CA GLY A 96 4.03 -16.44 -2.46
C GLY A 96 3.46 -16.00 -3.82
N THR A 97 4.24 -15.32 -4.64
CA THR A 97 3.95 -14.88 -6.00
C THR A 97 4.76 -15.73 -6.97
N THR A 98 4.15 -16.84 -7.38
CA THR A 98 4.35 -17.55 -8.66
C THR A 98 5.80 -17.70 -9.14
N GLY A 99 6.50 -18.73 -8.65
CA GLY A 99 7.81 -19.16 -9.15
C GLY A 99 7.95 -20.68 -9.17
N GLY A 100 7.39 -21.30 -10.20
CA GLY A 100 7.87 -22.56 -10.80
C GLY A 100 8.22 -23.74 -9.87
N SER A 101 7.25 -24.28 -9.14
CA SER A 101 7.35 -25.68 -8.69
C SER A 101 6.63 -26.58 -9.70
N LYS A 102 7.34 -27.55 -10.28
CA LYS A 102 6.75 -28.72 -10.96
C LYS A 102 5.93 -29.49 -9.93
N GLY A 103 4.69 -29.08 -9.81
CA GLY A 103 3.70 -29.56 -8.87
C GLY A 103 2.49 -28.70 -9.15
N GLN A 104 1.74 -29.08 -10.17
CA GLN A 104 0.51 -28.44 -10.60
C GLN A 104 -0.45 -28.40 -9.40
N MET A 105 -0.38 -27.34 -8.59
CA MET A 105 -1.47 -26.97 -7.72
C MET A 105 -2.60 -26.57 -8.65
N ILE A 106 -3.50 -27.50 -8.89
CA ILE A 106 -4.79 -27.21 -9.51
C ILE A 106 -5.46 -26.24 -8.55
N SER A 107 -5.37 -24.95 -8.87
CA SER A 107 -6.14 -23.91 -8.19
C SER A 107 -7.61 -24.34 -8.28
N GLN A 108 -8.19 -24.75 -7.16
CA GLN A 108 -9.62 -25.06 -7.07
C GLN A 108 -10.46 -23.78 -6.99
N SER A 109 -10.01 -22.71 -7.64
CA SER A 109 -10.77 -21.48 -7.74
C SER A 109 -11.99 -21.76 -8.61
N THR A 110 -13.15 -21.87 -7.97
CA THR A 110 -14.46 -21.95 -8.63
C THR A 110 -14.98 -20.57 -9.02
N LEU A 111 -14.26 -19.49 -8.68
CA LEU A 111 -14.62 -18.13 -9.07
C LEU A 111 -14.53 -17.98 -10.58
N LYS A 112 -15.61 -17.50 -11.18
CA LYS A 112 -15.61 -17.11 -12.59
C LYS A 112 -15.22 -15.64 -12.72
N LEU A 113 -14.84 -15.22 -13.92
CA LEU A 113 -14.41 -13.83 -14.16
C LEU A 113 -15.54 -12.83 -13.81
N GLU A 114 -16.78 -13.24 -14.01
CA GLU A 114 -17.98 -12.50 -13.64
C GLU A 114 -18.19 -12.34 -12.13
N ASP A 115 -17.66 -13.23 -11.28
CA ASP A 115 -17.73 -13.10 -9.81
C ASP A 115 -16.77 -12.03 -9.27
N LEU A 116 -15.78 -11.63 -10.08
CA LEU A 116 -14.80 -10.61 -9.72
C LEU A 116 -15.33 -9.18 -9.92
N ILE A 117 -16.52 -9.02 -10.49
CA ILE A 117 -17.15 -7.72 -10.75
C ILE A 117 -18.26 -7.51 -9.71
N PRO A 118 -18.05 -6.69 -8.67
CA PRO A 118 -19.09 -6.43 -7.69
C PRO A 118 -20.27 -5.68 -8.34
N GLU A 119 -21.50 -6.18 -8.15
CA GLU A 119 -22.70 -5.42 -8.50
C GLU A 119 -22.86 -4.22 -7.55
N TRP A 120 -22.37 -3.06 -7.96
CA TRP A 120 -22.57 -1.82 -7.24
C TRP A 120 -24.04 -1.39 -7.30
N LYS A 121 -24.77 -1.49 -6.19
CA LYS A 121 -26.16 -0.98 -6.08
C LYS A 121 -26.16 0.40 -5.43
N ALA A 122 -26.70 1.39 -6.14
CA ALA A 122 -26.95 2.71 -5.56
C ALA A 122 -28.07 2.64 -4.50
N PRO A 123 -28.01 3.47 -3.44
CA PRO A 123 -29.09 3.57 -2.47
C PRO A 123 -30.40 3.99 -3.14
N ALA A 124 -31.51 3.35 -2.75
CA ALA A 124 -32.82 3.60 -3.36
C ALA A 124 -33.23 5.08 -3.24
N ASN A 125 -33.61 5.67 -4.37
CA ASN A 125 -34.13 7.04 -4.40
C ASN A 125 -35.42 7.09 -3.58
N ARG A 126 -35.44 7.86 -2.48
CA ARG A 126 -36.66 8.02 -1.68
C ARG A 126 -37.64 8.88 -2.48
N PRO A 127 -38.91 8.47 -2.64
CA PRO A 127 -39.91 9.32 -3.26
C PRO A 127 -40.10 10.58 -2.41
N SER A 128 -40.09 11.73 -3.08
CA SER A 128 -40.32 13.03 -2.46
C SER A 128 -41.74 13.11 -1.88
N PRO A 129 -41.93 13.73 -0.70
CA PRO A 129 -43.27 13.91 -0.15
C PRO A 129 -44.08 14.85 -1.04
N SER A 130 -45.19 14.34 -1.58
CA SER A 130 -46.20 15.15 -2.26
C SER A 130 -46.71 16.23 -1.34
N LYS A 131 -46.55 17.49 -1.77
CA LYS A 131 -47.11 18.67 -1.13
C LYS A 131 -48.64 18.60 -1.30
N LYS A 132 -49.36 18.11 -0.29
CA LYS A 132 -50.84 18.25 -0.22
C LYS A 132 -51.14 19.73 0.03
N GLY A 133 -51.76 20.37 -0.97
CA GLY A 133 -52.49 21.63 -0.83
C GLY A 133 -53.96 21.36 -0.61
#